data_AF-A0A7H8TJA7-F1
#
_entry.id   AF-A0A7H8TJA7-F1
#
_cell.length_a   1.000
_cell.length_b   1.000
_cell.length_c   1.000
_cell.angle_alpha   90.00
_cell.angle_beta   90.00
_cell.angle_gamma   90.00
#
_symmetry.space_group_name_H-M   'P 1'
#
loop_
_entity.id
_entity.type
_entity.pdbx_description
1 polymer ?
#
loop_
_entity_poly.entity_id
_entity_poly.type
_entity_poly.pdbx_seq_one_letter_code
_entity_poly.pdbx_strand_id
1 'polypeptide(L)'
;MRASRTLRTALVAAGVTTALGISAAGALAAPAHIPSVAQHTKAKRGYVTTVKLADEVSRAKVYKTGKDRYEAEIWSEGAKYGTLYTQGMPTHAQHNGLHVTLHPDGRVSSWVERAEPKPEPAAERVLIGTSTLADGSTTAKIYRLTADHYEADVYAGGKRLDTLVADGRAAYGENNGLHVALHPDGRLASWGEA
;
A
#
# COMPACT_ATOMS: atom_id res chain seq x y z
N MET A 1 -15.97 -29.31 -5.46
CA MET A 1 -15.27 -30.46 -6.10
C MET A 1 -14.91 -30.05 -7.52
N ARG A 2 -13.72 -30.14 -8.12
CA ARG A 2 -12.33 -30.58 -7.85
C ARG A 2 -11.49 -29.73 -8.83
N ALA A 3 -10.45 -29.01 -8.40
CA ALA A 3 -9.04 -29.41 -8.42
C ALA A 3 -8.40 -29.70 -9.81
N SER A 4 -7.43 -28.84 -10.15
CA SER A 4 -6.06 -29.14 -10.60
C SER A 4 -5.75 -29.64 -12.03
N ARG A 5 -5.13 -28.70 -12.78
CA ARG A 5 -3.87 -28.72 -13.58
C ARG A 5 -3.32 -30.02 -14.22
N THR A 6 -2.73 -29.75 -15.40
CA THR A 6 -1.48 -30.24 -16.02
C THR A 6 -1.63 -31.29 -17.13
N LEU A 7 -0.92 -31.06 -18.25
CA LEU A 7 0.03 -31.95 -18.97
C LEU A 7 0.29 -31.31 -20.37
N ARG A 8 1.48 -30.78 -20.66
CA ARG A 8 2.72 -31.45 -21.13
C ARG A 8 2.67 -31.91 -22.60
N THR A 9 3.57 -31.29 -23.38
CA THR A 9 4.49 -31.91 -24.35
C THR A 9 4.08 -32.05 -25.81
N ALA A 10 5.06 -31.68 -26.65
CA ALA A 10 5.11 -31.54 -28.09
C ALA A 10 4.94 -32.82 -28.91
N LEU A 11 4.64 -32.65 -30.21
CA LEU A 11 5.02 -33.59 -31.25
C LEU A 11 5.32 -32.82 -32.56
N VAL A 12 6.50 -33.08 -33.12
CA VAL A 12 6.94 -32.71 -34.47
C VAL A 12 6.91 -33.98 -35.35
N ALA A 13 6.88 -33.80 -36.67
CA ALA A 13 7.18 -34.74 -37.77
C ALA A 13 5.93 -35.40 -38.41
N ALA A 14 5.84 -35.74 -39.70
CA ALA A 14 6.74 -35.66 -40.87
C ALA A 14 5.87 -35.74 -42.14
N GLY A 15 6.41 -35.31 -43.29
CA GLY A 15 5.85 -35.63 -44.62
C GLY A 15 6.98 -35.67 -45.66
N VAL A 16 7.27 -36.87 -46.14
CA VAL A 16 8.40 -37.28 -47.01
C VAL A 16 7.94 -37.39 -48.47
N THR A 17 8.79 -37.08 -49.45
CA THR A 17 9.05 -37.96 -50.63
C THR A 17 10.23 -37.47 -51.49
N THR A 18 10.89 -38.44 -52.10
CA THR A 18 12.27 -38.58 -52.58
C THR A 18 12.48 -38.25 -54.07
N ALA A 19 13.68 -37.82 -54.49
CA ALA A 19 14.50 -38.53 -55.51
C ALA A 19 15.86 -37.84 -55.82
N LEU A 20 16.86 -38.72 -55.91
CA LEU A 20 18.30 -38.65 -56.24
C LEU A 20 18.83 -37.59 -57.24
N GLY A 21 20.05 -37.10 -56.93
CA GLY A 21 20.98 -36.49 -57.90
C GLY A 21 22.31 -36.14 -57.23
N ILE A 22 23.34 -36.98 -57.39
CA ILE A 22 24.70 -36.79 -56.86
C ILE A 22 25.55 -36.11 -57.93
N SER A 23 26.28 -35.04 -57.60
CA SER A 23 27.70 -34.82 -57.94
C SER A 23 28.21 -33.42 -57.53
N ALA A 24 29.49 -33.40 -57.16
CA ALA A 24 30.22 -32.37 -56.44
C ALA A 24 30.57 -31.09 -57.23
N ALA A 25 30.56 -29.94 -56.55
CA ALA A 25 31.55 -28.86 -56.64
C ALA A 25 31.17 -27.76 -55.62
N GLY A 26 32.13 -27.32 -54.82
CA GLY A 26 31.93 -26.38 -53.73
C GLY A 26 31.84 -24.91 -54.14
N ALA A 27 31.80 -24.08 -53.09
CA ALA A 27 31.81 -22.62 -53.01
C ALA A 27 30.44 -21.94 -52.90
N LEU A 28 30.18 -21.44 -51.70
CA LEU A 28 28.93 -20.84 -51.23
C LEU A 28 28.58 -19.54 -51.98
N ALA A 29 27.42 -19.53 -52.63
CA ALA A 29 26.64 -18.33 -52.86
C ALA A 29 25.17 -18.69 -52.61
N ALA A 30 24.76 -18.62 -51.34
CA ALA A 30 23.37 -18.82 -50.92
C ALA A 30 22.72 -17.47 -50.59
N PRO A 31 21.40 -17.34 -50.83
CA PRO A 31 20.75 -16.11 -51.25
C PRO A 31 20.46 -15.15 -50.09
N ALA A 32 20.19 -13.91 -50.48
CA ALA A 32 19.79 -12.80 -49.63
C ALA A 32 18.83 -13.24 -48.52
N HIS A 33 19.32 -13.16 -47.28
CA HIS A 33 18.48 -13.11 -46.11
C HIS A 33 17.63 -11.85 -46.27
N ILE A 34 16.33 -12.00 -46.48
CA ILE A 34 15.38 -10.93 -46.22
C ILE A 34 15.34 -10.82 -44.70
N PRO A 35 15.87 -9.76 -44.07
CA PRO A 35 15.56 -9.54 -42.68
C PRO A 35 14.07 -9.21 -42.64
N SER A 36 13.29 -10.09 -42.00
CA SER A 36 11.98 -9.71 -41.46
C SER A 36 12.25 -8.71 -40.33
N VAL A 37 12.54 -7.48 -40.72
CA VAL A 37 12.44 -6.34 -39.82
C VAL A 37 10.94 -6.18 -39.66
N ALA A 38 10.39 -6.68 -38.56
CA ALA A 38 9.16 -6.15 -38.01
C ALA A 38 9.44 -4.67 -37.66
N GLN A 39 9.45 -3.83 -38.69
CA GLN A 39 9.31 -2.40 -38.56
C GLN A 39 7.89 -2.21 -38.07
N HIS A 40 7.71 -2.27 -36.75
CA HIS A 40 6.64 -1.52 -36.11
C HIS A 40 6.85 -0.09 -36.59
N THR A 41 6.07 0.31 -37.58
CA THR A 41 5.99 1.68 -38.05
C THR A 41 5.81 2.53 -36.80
N LYS A 42 6.86 3.29 -36.43
CA LYS A 42 6.82 4.20 -35.30
C LYS A 42 5.68 5.17 -35.59
N ALA A 43 4.49 4.89 -35.06
CA ALA A 43 3.42 5.84 -34.99
C ALA A 43 4.03 7.11 -34.40
N LYS A 44 3.90 8.23 -35.12
CA LYS A 44 4.59 9.49 -34.85
C LYS A 44 4.29 9.90 -33.40
N ARG A 45 5.21 9.61 -32.48
CA ARG A 45 5.04 9.85 -31.05
C ARG A 45 5.14 11.35 -30.81
N GLY A 46 4.04 11.99 -30.45
CA GLY A 46 4.05 13.38 -30.01
C GLY A 46 4.39 13.43 -28.53
N TYR A 47 5.52 14.02 -28.15
CA TYR A 47 5.79 14.29 -26.74
C TYR A 47 4.74 15.25 -26.19
N VAL A 48 4.11 14.89 -25.07
CA VAL A 48 3.06 15.69 -24.44
C VAL A 48 3.65 16.44 -23.26
N THR A 49 4.16 15.70 -22.27
CA THR A 49 4.68 16.28 -21.03
C THR A 49 5.54 15.29 -20.26
N THR A 50 6.28 15.79 -19.28
CA THR A 50 6.97 14.97 -18.28
C THR A 50 6.41 15.32 -16.91
N VAL A 51 5.94 14.32 -16.18
CA VAL A 51 5.35 14.46 -14.85
C VAL A 51 6.30 13.91 -13.81
N LYS A 52 6.56 14.65 -12.73
CA LYS A 52 7.29 14.15 -11.56
C LYS A 52 6.36 13.24 -10.75
N LEU A 53 6.81 12.04 -10.41
CA LEU A 53 5.99 11.07 -9.70
C LEU A 53 6.07 11.28 -8.18
N ALA A 54 5.20 10.58 -7.44
CA ALA A 54 5.00 10.77 -6.00
C ALA A 54 6.18 10.34 -5.12
N ASP A 55 7.12 9.57 -5.65
CA ASP A 55 8.38 9.20 -5.01
C ASP A 55 9.48 10.27 -5.12
N GLU A 56 9.18 11.38 -5.82
CA GLU A 56 10.06 12.50 -6.14
C GLU A 56 11.32 12.20 -6.98
N VAL A 57 11.74 10.94 -7.06
CA VAL A 57 12.90 10.49 -7.83
C VAL A 57 12.50 10.00 -9.23
N SER A 58 11.27 9.51 -9.41
CA SER A 58 10.78 9.05 -10.71
C SER A 58 10.07 10.14 -11.51
N ARG A 59 10.10 9.97 -12.83
CA ARG A 59 9.46 10.83 -13.81
C ARG A 59 8.75 9.99 -14.86
N ALA A 60 7.51 10.34 -15.19
CA ALA A 60 6.78 9.77 -16.30
C ALA A 60 6.84 10.70 -17.52
N LYS A 61 7.45 10.25 -18.61
CA LYS A 61 7.41 10.93 -19.91
C LYS A 61 6.21 10.44 -20.69
N VAL A 62 5.28 11.33 -20.99
CA VAL A 62 4.03 11.00 -21.67
C VAL A 62 4.11 11.38 -23.14
N TYR A 63 3.69 10.45 -24.00
CA TYR A 63 3.64 10.57 -25.44
C TYR A 63 2.25 10.24 -25.95
N LYS A 64 1.77 11.00 -26.93
CA LYS A 64 0.58 10.67 -27.69
C LYS A 64 1.00 9.81 -28.88
N THR A 65 0.43 8.61 -28.97
CA THR A 65 0.80 7.59 -29.97
C THR A 65 -0.34 7.26 -30.93
N GLY A 66 -1.54 7.81 -30.71
CA GLY A 66 -2.71 7.68 -31.58
C GLY A 66 -3.84 8.63 -31.18
N LYS A 67 -5.01 8.49 -31.84
CA LYS A 67 -6.20 9.31 -31.56
C LYS A 67 -6.66 9.18 -30.11
N ASP A 68 -6.65 7.95 -29.58
CA ASP A 68 -7.07 7.59 -28.22
C ASP A 68 -6.02 6.72 -27.50
N ARG A 69 -4.75 6.91 -27.88
CA ARG A 69 -3.62 6.13 -27.36
C ARG A 69 -2.56 7.06 -26.78
N TYR A 70 -2.32 6.93 -25.49
CA TYR A 70 -1.21 7.58 -24.79
C TYR A 70 -0.24 6.51 -24.30
N GLU A 71 1.02 6.89 -24.21
CA GLU A 71 2.09 6.06 -23.71
C GLU A 71 2.87 6.84 -22.67
N ALA A 72 3.10 6.26 -21.49
CA ALA A 72 3.93 6.85 -20.46
C ALA A 72 5.14 5.95 -20.20
N GLU A 73 6.33 6.50 -20.39
CA GLU A 73 7.57 5.86 -20.00
C GLU A 73 7.94 6.30 -18.59
N ILE A 74 8.09 5.35 -17.68
CA ILE A 74 8.52 5.63 -16.31
C ILE A 74 10.04 5.52 -16.26
N TRP A 75 10.67 6.60 -15.83
CA TRP A 75 12.11 6.73 -15.64
C TRP A 75 12.41 7.07 -14.18
N SER A 76 13.43 6.46 -13.59
CA SER A 76 14.02 6.93 -12.33
C SER A 76 15.53 6.79 -12.41
N GLU A 77 16.26 7.76 -11.84
CA GLU A 77 17.72 7.80 -11.82
C GLU A 77 18.40 7.56 -13.20
N GLY A 78 17.74 7.95 -14.28
CA GLY A 78 18.24 7.77 -15.65
C GLY A 78 18.00 6.38 -16.25
N ALA A 79 17.42 5.44 -15.50
CA ALA A 79 16.98 4.14 -15.98
C ALA A 79 15.48 4.12 -16.31
N LYS A 80 15.11 3.39 -17.36
CA LYS A 80 13.71 3.17 -17.73
C LYS A 80 13.17 1.94 -17.00
N TYR A 81 12.18 2.14 -16.14
CA TYR A 81 11.57 1.06 -15.35
C TYR A 81 10.44 0.35 -16.08
N GLY A 82 9.68 1.10 -16.87
CA GLY A 82 8.49 0.54 -17.49
C GLY A 82 7.88 1.45 -18.53
N THR A 83 6.95 0.88 -19.28
CA THR A 83 6.13 1.61 -20.25
C THR A 83 4.67 1.24 -20.04
N LEU A 84 3.83 2.23 -19.82
CA LEU A 84 2.39 2.13 -19.79
C LEU A 84 1.84 2.60 -21.13
N TYR A 85 0.78 1.97 -21.62
CA TYR A 85 0.03 2.45 -22.77
C TYR A 85 -1.47 2.32 -22.52
N THR A 86 -2.23 3.34 -22.87
CA THR A 86 -3.69 3.32 -22.81
C THR A 86 -4.29 2.94 -24.15
N GLN A 87 -5.38 2.18 -24.14
CA GLN A 87 -6.21 1.90 -25.33
C GLN A 87 -7.65 2.32 -25.03
N GLY A 88 -7.86 3.62 -24.81
CA GLY A 88 -9.17 4.16 -24.40
C GLY A 88 -9.57 3.90 -22.95
N MET A 89 -8.83 3.08 -22.20
CA MET A 89 -9.04 2.83 -20.76
C MET A 89 -7.79 3.20 -19.94
N PRO A 90 -7.94 3.60 -18.66
CA PRO A 90 -6.82 3.82 -17.77
C PRO A 90 -5.96 2.57 -17.59
N THR A 91 -4.65 2.75 -17.46
CA THR A 91 -3.69 1.67 -17.25
C THR A 91 -2.90 1.92 -15.97
N HIS A 92 -2.69 0.88 -15.18
CA HIS A 92 -2.00 0.94 -13.90
C HIS A 92 -0.67 0.19 -13.95
N ALA A 93 0.32 0.71 -13.24
CA ALA A 93 1.58 0.03 -12.95
C ALA A 93 1.92 0.24 -11.48
N GLN A 94 2.54 -0.77 -10.88
CA GLN A 94 3.06 -0.71 -9.52
C GLN A 94 4.52 -1.15 -9.55
N HIS A 95 5.37 -0.44 -8.84
CA HIS A 95 6.76 -0.83 -8.63
C HIS A 95 7.24 -0.35 -7.27
N ASN A 96 7.65 -1.26 -6.38
CA ASN A 96 8.17 -0.96 -5.04
C ASN A 96 7.28 0.01 -4.23
N GLY A 97 5.97 -0.20 -4.22
CA GLY A 97 5.02 0.67 -3.51
C GLY A 97 4.71 1.99 -4.22
N LEU A 98 5.38 2.34 -5.33
CA LEU A 98 4.95 3.42 -6.22
C LEU A 98 3.84 2.91 -7.14
N HIS A 99 2.67 3.51 -7.03
CA HIS A 99 1.53 3.28 -7.91
C HIS A 99 1.46 4.40 -8.94
N VAL A 100 1.34 4.03 -10.22
CA VAL A 100 1.22 4.97 -11.33
C VAL A 100 0.01 4.58 -12.18
N THR A 101 -0.83 5.55 -12.50
CA THR A 101 -1.97 5.38 -13.39
C THR A 101 -1.85 6.36 -14.55
N LEU A 102 -1.86 5.83 -15.77
CA LEU A 102 -1.98 6.59 -17.00
C LEU A 102 -3.43 6.61 -17.43
N HIS A 103 -4.02 7.79 -17.50
CA HIS A 103 -5.38 8.01 -17.95
C HIS A 103 -5.44 8.12 -19.49
N PRO A 104 -6.59 7.78 -20.10
CA PRO A 104 -6.75 7.85 -21.56
C PRO A 104 -6.75 9.28 -22.11
N ASP A 105 -6.77 10.31 -21.27
CA ASP A 105 -6.57 11.73 -21.63
C ASP A 105 -5.08 12.14 -21.66
N GLY A 106 -4.17 11.24 -21.27
CA GLY A 106 -2.74 11.51 -21.15
C GLY A 106 -2.31 12.03 -19.77
N ARG A 107 -3.21 12.14 -18.80
CA ARG A 107 -2.87 12.49 -17.42
C ARG A 107 -2.20 11.32 -16.72
N VAL A 108 -1.18 11.60 -15.91
CA VAL A 108 -0.55 10.62 -15.03
C VAL A 108 -0.85 11.00 -13.59
N SER A 109 -1.40 10.06 -12.82
CA SER A 109 -1.52 10.17 -11.37
C SER A 109 -0.64 9.12 -10.71
N SER A 110 0.04 9.49 -9.62
CA SER A 110 0.86 8.56 -8.86
C SER A 110 0.76 8.80 -7.37
N TRP A 111 0.92 7.73 -6.59
CA TRP A 111 1.01 7.77 -5.13
C TRP A 111 1.98 6.70 -4.66
N VAL A 112 2.60 6.92 -3.51
CA VAL A 112 3.47 5.93 -2.86
C VAL A 112 2.73 5.37 -1.67
N GLU A 113 2.75 4.05 -1.53
CA GLU A 113 2.24 3.35 -0.36
C GLU A 113 3.07 3.77 0.86
N ARG A 114 2.46 4.58 1.73
CA ARG A 114 3.06 4.95 3.01
C ARG A 114 2.87 3.75 3.92
N ALA A 115 3.98 3.17 4.39
CA ALA A 115 3.91 2.21 5.48
C ALA A 115 3.07 2.81 6.61
N GLU A 116 2.10 2.05 7.12
CA GLU A 116 1.32 2.47 8.28
C GLU A 116 2.30 2.93 9.38
N PRO A 117 2.05 4.09 10.03
CA PRO A 117 2.90 4.51 11.12
C PRO A 117 2.95 3.36 12.12
N LYS A 118 4.17 2.88 12.40
CA LYS A 118 4.39 1.86 13.42
C LYS A 118 3.72 2.36 14.70
N PRO A 119 2.84 1.57 15.35
CA PRO A 119 2.18 2.01 16.57
C PRO A 119 3.24 2.45 17.56
N GLU A 120 3.09 3.67 18.07
CA GLU A 120 3.97 4.19 19.12
C GLU A 120 3.98 3.20 20.30
N PRO A 121 5.13 2.98 20.95
CA PRO A 121 5.14 2.16 22.15
C PRO A 121 4.14 2.73 23.15
N ALA A 122 3.22 1.89 23.63
CA ALA A 122 2.22 2.27 24.61
C ALA A 122 2.93 2.99 25.78
N ALA A 123 2.53 4.24 26.04
CA ALA A 123 3.14 5.05 27.07
C ALA A 123 3.15 4.29 28.41
N GLU A 124 4.30 4.28 29.08
CA GLU A 124 4.45 3.59 30.35
C GLU A 124 3.55 4.25 31.40
N ARG A 125 2.68 3.47 32.03
CA ARG A 125 1.76 3.94 33.05
C ARG A 125 2.53 4.19 34.35
N VAL A 126 2.70 5.44 34.75
CA VAL A 126 3.32 5.79 36.03
C VAL A 126 2.23 5.98 37.08
N LEU A 127 2.22 5.15 38.14
CA LEU A 127 1.28 5.33 39.26
C LEU A 127 1.61 6.64 40.00
N ILE A 128 0.67 7.59 40.00
CA ILE A 128 0.83 8.89 40.64
C ILE A 128 0.02 9.04 41.93
N GLY A 129 -0.97 8.17 42.14
CA GLY A 129 -1.82 8.28 43.31
C GLY A 129 -2.76 7.10 43.49
N THR A 130 -3.26 6.96 44.71
CA THR A 130 -4.32 6.00 45.04
C THR A 130 -5.30 6.72 45.96
N SER A 131 -6.59 6.66 45.65
CA SER A 131 -7.65 7.37 46.38
C SER A 131 -8.80 6.43 46.72
N THR A 132 -9.30 6.51 47.96
CA THR A 132 -10.56 5.87 48.34
C THR A 132 -11.74 6.71 47.82
N LEU A 133 -12.72 6.06 47.21
CA LEU A 133 -13.88 6.72 46.62
C LEU A 133 -14.97 7.01 47.66
N ALA A 134 -16.01 7.74 47.25
CA ALA A 134 -17.08 8.23 48.13
C ALA A 134 -17.86 7.13 48.87
N ASP A 135 -17.87 5.90 48.35
CA ASP A 135 -18.49 4.73 49.00
C ASP A 135 -17.65 4.14 50.16
N GLY A 136 -16.43 4.64 50.37
CA GLY A 136 -15.50 4.20 51.40
C GLY A 136 -14.91 2.79 51.20
N SER A 137 -15.40 2.04 50.21
CA SER A 137 -15.06 0.63 49.99
C SER A 137 -14.33 0.39 48.67
N THR A 138 -14.46 1.31 47.72
CA THR A 138 -13.81 1.28 46.42
C THR A 138 -12.57 2.16 46.43
N THR A 139 -11.52 1.75 45.72
CA THR A 139 -10.25 2.46 45.61
C THR A 139 -9.89 2.65 44.16
N ALA A 140 -9.47 3.84 43.77
CA ALA A 140 -8.96 4.14 42.44
C ALA A 140 -7.45 4.36 42.45
N LYS A 141 -6.73 3.66 41.57
CA LYS A 141 -5.31 3.88 41.29
C LYS A 141 -5.17 4.74 40.06
N ILE A 142 -4.52 5.90 40.19
CA ILE A 142 -4.40 6.90 39.13
C ILE A 142 -3.01 6.81 38.52
N TYR A 143 -2.96 6.64 37.21
CA TYR A 143 -1.77 6.50 36.40
C TYR A 143 -1.65 7.69 35.46
N ARG A 144 -0.42 8.16 35.27
CA ARG A 144 -0.08 9.18 34.27
C ARG A 144 0.62 8.49 33.10
N LEU A 145 0.11 8.74 31.89
CA LEU A 145 0.71 8.26 30.64
C LEU A 145 1.42 9.41 29.92
N THR A 146 0.79 10.57 29.84
CA THR A 146 1.37 11.80 29.26
C THR A 146 1.05 13.03 30.13
N ALA A 147 1.20 14.25 29.59
CA ALA A 147 0.88 15.48 30.31
C ALA A 147 -0.63 15.70 30.50
N ASP A 148 -1.44 15.18 29.58
CA ASP A 148 -2.89 15.34 29.51
C ASP A 148 -3.63 14.00 29.37
N HIS A 149 -2.89 12.89 29.47
CA HIS A 149 -3.43 11.52 29.47
C HIS A 149 -3.22 10.86 30.83
N TYR A 150 -4.34 10.63 31.51
CA TYR A 150 -4.40 9.94 32.79
C TYR A 150 -5.37 8.77 32.71
N GLU A 151 -5.07 7.70 33.45
CA GLU A 151 -5.96 6.57 33.60
C GLU A 151 -6.23 6.30 35.07
N ALA A 152 -7.44 5.91 35.43
CA ALA A 152 -7.78 5.50 36.80
C ALA A 152 -8.39 4.10 36.80
N ASP A 153 -7.66 3.14 37.37
CA ASP A 153 -8.18 1.79 37.60
C ASP A 153 -8.95 1.76 38.92
N VAL A 154 -10.25 1.51 38.84
CA VAL A 154 -11.18 1.48 39.98
C VAL A 154 -11.31 0.04 40.49
N TYR A 155 -11.14 -0.19 41.79
CA TYR A 155 -11.14 -1.49 42.43
C TYR A 155 -12.11 -1.56 43.61
N ALA A 156 -12.92 -2.62 43.69
CA ALA A 156 -13.71 -2.96 44.86
C ALA A 156 -13.40 -4.39 45.30
N GLY A 157 -13.16 -4.59 46.60
CA GLY A 157 -12.80 -5.92 47.14
C GLY A 157 -11.56 -6.55 46.47
N GLY A 158 -10.62 -5.73 46.00
CA GLY A 158 -9.42 -6.19 45.27
C GLY A 158 -9.63 -6.55 43.79
N LYS A 159 -10.87 -6.50 43.28
CA LYS A 159 -11.17 -6.72 41.86
C LYS A 159 -11.30 -5.39 41.13
N ARG A 160 -10.68 -5.27 39.94
CA ARG A 160 -10.88 -4.10 39.08
C ARG A 160 -12.31 -4.11 38.54
N LEU A 161 -13.03 -3.02 38.81
CA LEU A 161 -14.37 -2.75 38.30
C LEU A 161 -14.32 -2.06 36.94
N ASP A 162 -13.49 -1.03 36.82
CA ASP A 162 -13.45 -0.18 35.63
C ASP A 162 -12.07 0.48 35.46
N THR A 163 -11.83 1.03 34.26
CA THR A 163 -10.68 1.89 33.95
C THR A 163 -11.19 3.15 33.27
N LEU A 164 -11.08 4.29 33.94
CA LEU A 164 -11.38 5.60 33.35
C LEU A 164 -10.15 6.09 32.57
N VAL A 165 -10.34 6.57 31.35
CA VAL A 165 -9.26 7.06 30.48
C VAL A 165 -9.52 8.52 30.11
N ALA A 166 -8.80 9.43 30.77
CA ALA A 166 -8.87 10.86 30.51
C ALA A 166 -7.72 11.27 29.58
N ASP A 167 -7.98 11.28 28.28
CA ASP A 167 -7.02 11.65 27.22
C ASP A 167 -7.42 13.01 26.61
N GLY A 168 -6.86 14.09 27.16
CA GLY A 168 -7.20 15.47 26.80
C GLY A 168 -8.64 15.90 27.17
N ARG A 169 -9.45 14.99 27.72
CA ARG A 169 -10.85 15.22 28.17
C ARG A 169 -11.12 14.43 29.44
N ALA A 170 -12.09 14.91 30.22
CA ALA A 170 -12.50 14.19 31.42
C ALA A 170 -13.22 12.88 31.04
N ALA A 171 -12.94 11.83 31.79
CA ALA A 171 -13.64 10.55 31.74
C ALA A 171 -14.61 10.43 32.91
N TYR A 172 -15.71 9.73 32.68
CA TYR A 172 -16.76 9.52 33.68
C TYR A 172 -17.15 8.05 33.70
N GLY A 173 -17.32 7.50 34.90
CA GLY A 173 -17.82 6.16 35.14
C GLY A 173 -18.89 6.18 36.23
N GLU A 174 -19.81 5.24 36.15
CA GLU A 174 -20.83 5.03 37.18
C GLU A 174 -20.92 3.53 37.46
N ASN A 175 -20.96 3.17 38.75
CA ASN A 175 -21.10 1.79 39.17
C ASN A 175 -21.95 1.71 40.44
N ASN A 176 -23.17 1.17 40.31
CA ASN A 176 -24.11 1.00 41.42
C ASN A 176 -24.40 2.31 42.17
N GLY A 177 -24.57 3.41 41.44
CA GLY A 177 -24.82 4.74 42.01
C GLY A 177 -23.58 5.45 42.55
N LEU A 178 -22.39 4.82 42.48
CA LEU A 178 -21.12 5.51 42.67
C LEU A 178 -20.66 6.11 41.35
N HIS A 179 -20.68 7.43 41.26
CA HIS A 179 -20.14 8.18 40.14
C HIS A 179 -18.68 8.53 40.38
N VAL A 180 -17.88 8.45 39.33
CA VAL A 180 -16.46 8.76 39.33
C VAL A 180 -16.14 9.60 38.11
N ALA A 181 -15.38 10.67 38.29
CA ALA A 181 -14.87 11.52 37.22
C ALA A 181 -13.35 11.63 37.33
N LEU A 182 -12.65 11.35 36.23
CA LEU A 182 -11.22 11.58 36.09
C LEU A 182 -11.01 12.77 35.15
N HIS A 183 -10.37 13.82 35.66
CA HIS A 183 -10.01 14.99 34.88
C HIS A 183 -8.69 14.76 34.11
N PRO A 184 -8.47 15.47 32.98
CA PRO A 184 -7.24 15.35 32.19
C PRO A 184 -6.00 15.93 32.88
N ASP A 185 -6.14 16.49 34.10
CA ASP A 185 -5.02 16.90 34.96
C ASP A 185 -4.70 15.86 36.05
N GLY A 186 -5.36 14.70 36.02
CA GLY A 186 -5.19 13.61 36.98
C GLY A 186 -6.01 13.77 38.27
N ARG A 187 -6.84 14.82 38.41
CA ARG A 187 -7.75 14.93 39.55
C ARG A 187 -8.91 13.94 39.41
N LEU A 188 -9.18 13.22 40.49
CA LEU A 188 -10.28 12.29 40.59
C LEU A 188 -11.35 12.84 41.53
N ALA A 189 -12.61 12.83 41.09
CA ALA A 189 -13.77 13.13 41.91
C ALA A 189 -14.69 11.92 41.97
N SER A 190 -15.38 11.72 43.09
CA SER A 190 -16.40 10.68 43.21
C SER A 190 -17.53 11.11 44.14
N TRP A 191 -18.75 10.65 43.85
CA TRP A 191 -19.95 10.94 44.64
C TRP A 191 -20.94 9.78 44.53
N GLY A 192 -21.74 9.57 45.57
CA GLY A 192 -22.85 8.61 45.55
C GLY A 192 -24.20 9.32 45.42
N GLU A 193 -25.22 8.63 44.93
CA GLU A 193 -26.61 9.04 45.17
C GLU A 193 -26.96 8.76 46.64
N ALA A 194 -27.46 9.77 47.35
CA ALA A 194 -27.76 9.73 48.79
C ALA A 194 -29.13 9.10 49.11
#